data_AF-A0A8T8TJG5-F1
#
_entry.id   AF-A0A8T8TJG5-F1
#
_cell.length_a   1.000
_cell.length_b   1.000
_cell.length_c   1.000
_cell.angle_alpha   90.00
_cell.angle_beta   90.00
_cell.angle_gamma   90.00
#
_symmetry.space_group_name_H-M   'P 1'
#
loop_
_entity.id
_entity.type
_entity.pdbx_description
1 polymer ?
#
loop_
_entity_poly.entity_id
_entity_poly.type
_entity_poly.pdbx_seq_one_letter_code
_entity_poly.pdbx_strand_id
1 'polypeptide(L)'
;MDAMEVVIKSELSSERSATPMEEPFVADPEAAETPAIHFGSQEHFFFLSNAFPSRITFGNHEFANAEAVFQAAKFREHPKLQQAMIEMKWPVDLVDRAQHWTRYVPEDWEEQCLAVMKEVQTLKYVQNDQLRARLLQTGDTELIYTSKDDKYFGRDQDGQGQNHLGQILMELRYRFNTLLETVCLSRCFKLSADRQQSRSAVWHTNNTSEQWYLPGDKRLQEVTVQPAIEDAPASEPAFLHNIVHGHEPWTLYILFQVRGRVTDDDNLWVNFSRDEGRRIRGEGYVSDSGRFSKESPLSSENLKATAKGDAEISIYGIHVDLPASDGDIKIHISSKSAEYPEQPNYTLSVKTAAAE
;
A
#
# COMPACT_ATOMS: atom_id res chain seq x y z
N MET A 1 -86.00 9.50 1.84
CA MET A 1 -85.22 8.32 1.44
C MET A 1 -83.79 8.80 1.35
N ASP A 2 -82.93 8.40 2.27
CA ASP A 2 -81.51 8.28 2.01
C ASP A 2 -80.96 7.30 3.04
N ALA A 3 -80.37 6.22 2.54
CA ALA A 3 -79.98 5.04 3.26
C ALA A 3 -78.46 4.87 3.25
N MET A 4 -78.02 4.20 4.31
CA MET A 4 -76.67 3.95 4.81
C MET A 4 -75.84 2.92 4.01
N GLU A 5 -74.53 2.94 4.31
CA GLU A 5 -73.58 1.80 4.47
C GLU A 5 -73.16 0.99 3.23
N VAL A 6 -72.02 0.25 3.16
CA VAL A 6 -70.63 0.28 3.68
C VAL A 6 -69.97 -0.95 3.00
N VAL A 7 -68.74 -0.79 2.46
CA VAL A 7 -67.68 -1.81 2.19
C VAL A 7 -68.00 -2.90 1.13
N ILE A 8 -67.09 -3.27 0.20
CA ILE A 8 -66.05 -4.33 0.31
C ILE A 8 -64.94 -4.15 -0.75
N LYS A 9 -63.71 -4.49 -0.33
CA LYS A 9 -62.41 -4.53 -1.04
C LYS A 9 -62.31 -5.61 -2.14
N SER A 10 -61.60 -5.28 -3.23
CA SER A 10 -60.67 -6.10 -4.06
C SER A 10 -60.61 -5.40 -5.44
N GLU A 11 -59.50 -5.05 -6.08
CA GLU A 11 -58.23 -5.73 -6.31
C GLU A 11 -57.11 -4.74 -6.66
N LEU A 12 -55.89 -5.25 -6.60
CA LEU A 12 -54.60 -4.64 -6.89
C LEU A 12 -54.41 -4.28 -8.37
N SER A 13 -53.70 -3.18 -8.65
CA SER A 13 -52.70 -3.07 -9.74
C SER A 13 -51.94 -1.74 -9.57
N SER A 14 -50.74 -1.77 -9.01
CA SER A 14 -49.47 -1.66 -9.76
C SER A 14 -49.00 -0.23 -9.99
N GLU A 15 -48.58 0.47 -8.94
CA GLU A 15 -47.67 1.61 -9.08
C GLU A 15 -46.69 1.66 -7.91
N ARG A 16 -45.47 1.16 -8.16
CA ARG A 16 -44.16 1.68 -7.70
C ARG A 16 -43.12 0.59 -7.90
N SER A 17 -42.49 0.62 -9.07
CA SER A 17 -41.14 0.10 -9.23
C SER A 17 -40.40 1.13 -10.08
N ALA A 18 -39.68 2.02 -9.39
CA ALA A 18 -38.67 2.87 -9.99
C ALA A 18 -37.38 2.54 -9.24
N THR A 19 -36.73 1.46 -9.67
CA THR A 19 -35.33 1.19 -9.35
C THR A 19 -34.51 2.37 -9.90
N PRO A 20 -33.59 2.99 -9.14
CA PRO A 20 -32.66 3.92 -9.74
C PRO A 20 -31.75 3.12 -10.67
N MET A 21 -31.89 3.38 -11.97
CA MET A 21 -31.00 2.86 -12.99
C MET A 21 -29.68 3.62 -12.82
N GLU A 22 -28.65 2.97 -12.26
CA GLU A 22 -27.30 3.54 -12.26
C GLU A 22 -26.87 3.76 -13.71
N GLU A 23 -26.61 5.02 -14.07
CA GLU A 23 -26.06 5.35 -15.37
C GLU A 23 -24.65 4.74 -15.47
N PRO A 24 -24.32 4.01 -16.55
CA PRO A 24 -22.98 3.50 -16.75
C PRO A 24 -22.01 4.67 -16.84
N PHE A 25 -20.93 4.60 -16.06
CA PHE A 25 -19.82 5.53 -16.10
C PHE A 25 -19.29 5.65 -17.53
N VAL A 26 -19.55 6.79 -18.18
CA VAL A 26 -18.99 7.13 -19.49
C VAL A 26 -17.64 7.78 -19.24
N ALA A 27 -16.55 7.05 -19.51
CA ALA A 27 -15.21 7.59 -19.48
C ALA A 27 -15.07 8.73 -20.51
N ASP A 28 -14.40 9.80 -20.11
CA ASP A 28 -14.12 10.98 -20.95
C ASP A 28 -13.33 10.56 -22.22
N PRO A 29 -13.77 10.92 -23.44
CA PRO A 29 -13.12 10.49 -24.69
C PRO A 29 -11.67 10.93 -24.88
N GLU A 30 -11.12 11.78 -24.00
CA GLU A 30 -9.71 12.19 -23.99
C GLU A 30 -8.79 11.20 -23.23
N ALA A 31 -9.34 10.19 -22.54
CA ALA A 31 -8.58 9.15 -21.81
C ALA A 31 -7.84 8.13 -22.71
N ALA A 32 -7.91 8.28 -24.03
CA ALA A 32 -7.50 7.28 -25.01
C ALA A 32 -5.96 7.12 -25.21
N GLU A 33 -5.10 7.88 -24.52
CA GLU A 33 -3.64 7.78 -24.67
C GLU A 33 -2.90 7.08 -23.52
N THR A 34 -3.58 6.74 -22.41
CA THR A 34 -2.92 6.12 -21.24
C THR A 34 -3.18 4.61 -21.20
N PRO A 35 -2.14 3.74 -21.21
CA PRO A 35 -2.33 2.29 -21.19
C PRO A 35 -2.97 1.82 -19.88
N ALA A 36 -3.96 0.93 -19.95
CA ALA A 36 -4.62 0.37 -18.78
C ALA A 36 -3.62 -0.34 -17.83
N ILE A 37 -3.84 -0.20 -16.52
CA ILE A 37 -3.08 -0.89 -15.48
C ILE A 37 -3.75 -2.23 -15.20
N HIS A 38 -3.03 -3.30 -15.48
CA HIS A 38 -3.44 -4.66 -15.15
C HIS A 38 -2.85 -5.08 -13.78
N PHE A 39 -3.68 -5.56 -12.87
CA PHE A 39 -3.26 -5.99 -11.53
C PHE A 39 -3.90 -7.33 -11.14
N GLY A 40 -3.32 -8.05 -10.18
CA GLY A 40 -3.80 -9.38 -9.74
C GLY A 40 -2.79 -10.49 -9.96
N SER A 41 -2.17 -10.55 -11.14
CA SER A 41 -1.05 -11.46 -11.46
C SER A 41 0.30 -10.74 -11.62
N GLN A 42 0.30 -9.41 -11.74
CA GLN A 42 1.50 -8.58 -11.87
C GLN A 42 1.88 -7.96 -10.52
N GLU A 43 3.15 -8.08 -10.10
CA GLU A 43 3.58 -7.62 -8.78
C GLU A 43 3.67 -6.09 -8.63
N HIS A 44 3.93 -5.34 -9.72
CA HIS A 44 4.07 -3.88 -9.69
C HIS A 44 2.86 -3.16 -9.07
N PHE A 45 1.66 -3.70 -9.30
CA PHE A 45 0.38 -3.15 -8.82
C PHE A 45 -0.32 -4.08 -7.83
N PHE A 46 0.41 -5.00 -7.21
CA PHE A 46 -0.17 -5.95 -6.26
C PHE A 46 -0.86 -5.26 -5.09
N PHE A 47 -0.47 -4.03 -4.74
CA PHE A 47 -1.15 -3.22 -3.71
C PHE A 47 -2.63 -2.92 -4.01
N LEU A 48 -3.06 -3.02 -5.27
CA LEU A 48 -4.47 -2.91 -5.68
C LEU A 48 -5.26 -4.19 -5.37
N SER A 49 -4.59 -5.33 -5.23
CA SER A 49 -5.23 -6.63 -4.93
C SER A 49 -5.80 -6.68 -3.50
N ASN A 50 -6.83 -7.52 -3.33
CA ASN A 50 -7.42 -7.82 -2.02
C ASN A 50 -6.44 -8.55 -1.09
N ALA A 51 -5.56 -9.37 -1.67
CA ALA A 51 -4.60 -10.18 -0.93
C ALA A 51 -3.40 -9.36 -0.42
N PHE A 52 -3.27 -8.10 -0.83
CA PHE A 52 -2.19 -7.24 -0.37
C PHE A 52 -2.29 -6.98 1.14
N PRO A 53 -1.20 -7.17 1.92
CA PRO A 53 -1.18 -6.85 3.35
C PRO A 53 -1.66 -5.42 3.62
N SER A 54 -2.81 -5.30 4.25
CA SER A 54 -3.49 -4.03 4.53
C SER A 54 -4.33 -4.24 5.77
N ARG A 55 -3.81 -3.80 6.93
CA ARG A 55 -4.53 -3.97 8.19
C ARG A 55 -5.85 -3.19 8.11
N ILE A 56 -6.93 -3.90 8.38
CA ILE A 56 -8.29 -3.35 8.39
C ILE A 56 -8.93 -3.71 9.72
N THR A 57 -9.38 -2.68 10.43
CA THR A 57 -10.17 -2.83 11.65
C THR A 57 -11.64 -2.68 11.34
N PHE A 58 -12.47 -3.61 11.82
CA PHE A 58 -13.92 -3.55 11.70
C PHE A 58 -14.59 -4.16 12.92
N GLY A 59 -15.37 -3.35 13.65
CA GLY A 59 -15.88 -3.72 14.97
C GLY A 59 -14.74 -3.98 15.94
N ASN A 60 -14.74 -5.16 16.58
CA ASN A 60 -13.70 -5.60 17.51
C ASN A 60 -12.64 -6.51 16.86
N HIS A 61 -12.63 -6.60 15.53
CA HIS A 61 -11.76 -7.49 14.79
C HIS A 61 -10.74 -6.70 13.96
N GLU A 62 -9.54 -7.27 13.85
CA GLU A 62 -8.47 -6.78 12.99
C GLU A 62 -8.14 -7.86 11.95
N PHE A 63 -8.13 -7.48 10.69
CA PHE A 63 -7.88 -8.35 9.55
C PHE A 63 -6.56 -7.99 8.89
N ALA A 64 -5.83 -8.99 8.42
CA ALA A 64 -4.52 -8.80 7.80
C ALA A 64 -4.57 -8.13 6.41
N ASN A 65 -5.68 -8.27 5.69
CA ASN A 65 -5.91 -7.73 4.35
C ASN A 65 -7.40 -7.74 4.00
N ALA A 66 -7.75 -7.11 2.88
CA ALA A 66 -9.11 -7.04 2.36
C ALA A 66 -9.71 -8.42 2.03
N GLU A 67 -8.89 -9.36 1.53
CA GLU A 67 -9.35 -10.73 1.23
C GLU A 67 -9.91 -11.42 2.48
N ALA A 68 -9.23 -11.28 3.63
CA ALA A 68 -9.68 -11.84 4.90
C ALA A 68 -11.03 -11.27 5.35
N VAL A 69 -11.26 -9.96 5.18
CA VAL A 69 -12.54 -9.33 5.51
C VAL A 69 -13.65 -9.88 4.59
N PHE A 70 -13.38 -9.94 3.29
CA PHE A 70 -14.35 -10.39 2.29
C PHE A 70 -14.74 -11.87 2.48
N GLN A 71 -13.77 -12.74 2.73
CA GLN A 71 -14.03 -14.16 2.98
C GLN A 71 -14.74 -14.37 4.33
N ALA A 72 -14.40 -13.62 5.38
CA ALA A 72 -15.10 -13.69 6.66
C ALA A 72 -16.57 -13.18 6.54
N ALA A 73 -16.83 -12.19 5.70
CA ALA A 73 -18.18 -11.67 5.48
C ALA A 73 -19.15 -12.70 4.90
N LYS A 74 -18.65 -13.69 4.13
CA LYS A 74 -19.46 -14.82 3.62
C LYS A 74 -20.15 -15.61 4.72
N PHE A 75 -19.53 -15.71 5.89
CA PHE A 75 -19.97 -16.58 6.98
C PHE A 75 -20.69 -15.80 8.08
N ARG A 76 -21.52 -14.81 7.71
CA ARG A 76 -22.20 -13.89 8.64
C ARG A 76 -23.05 -14.58 9.73
N GLU A 77 -23.56 -15.78 9.46
CA GLU A 77 -24.36 -16.57 10.40
C GLU A 77 -23.51 -17.54 11.25
N HIS A 78 -22.19 -17.58 11.01
CA HIS A 78 -21.28 -18.54 11.60
C HIS A 78 -20.05 -17.87 12.23
N PRO A 79 -20.18 -17.26 13.43
CA PRO A 79 -19.11 -16.52 14.09
C PRO A 79 -17.82 -17.32 14.30
N LYS A 80 -17.92 -18.65 14.50
CA LYS A 80 -16.75 -19.53 14.63
C LYS A 80 -15.95 -19.64 13.34
N LEU A 81 -16.61 -19.62 12.18
CA LEU A 81 -15.94 -19.64 10.88
C LEU A 81 -15.31 -18.28 10.59
N GLN A 82 -15.99 -17.18 10.95
CA GLN A 82 -15.42 -15.83 10.86
C GLN A 82 -14.15 -15.68 11.71
N GLN A 83 -14.18 -16.16 12.95
CA GLN A 83 -13.03 -16.15 13.84
C GLN A 83 -11.86 -16.97 13.26
N ALA A 84 -12.14 -18.14 12.70
CA ALA A 84 -11.11 -18.95 12.05
C ALA A 84 -10.49 -18.24 10.84
N MET A 85 -11.27 -17.46 10.08
CA MET A 85 -10.78 -16.63 8.98
C MET A 85 -9.92 -15.46 9.49
N ILE A 86 -10.32 -14.82 10.59
CA ILE A 86 -9.54 -13.73 11.20
C ILE A 86 -8.16 -14.21 11.68
N GLU A 87 -8.09 -15.42 12.24
CA GLU A 87 -6.86 -15.99 12.80
C GLU A 87 -5.88 -16.53 11.73
N MET A 88 -6.32 -16.68 10.48
CA MET A 88 -5.48 -17.20 9.41
C MET A 88 -4.49 -16.16 8.90
N LYS A 89 -3.22 -16.58 8.77
CA LYS A 89 -2.10 -15.69 8.42
C LYS A 89 -1.96 -15.46 6.92
N TRP A 90 -2.41 -16.39 6.07
CA TRP A 90 -2.11 -16.39 4.64
C TRP A 90 -3.37 -16.35 3.77
N PRO A 91 -3.43 -15.46 2.75
CA PRO A 91 -4.57 -15.35 1.82
C PRO A 91 -4.92 -16.64 1.07
N VAL A 92 -3.91 -17.44 0.70
CA VAL A 92 -4.13 -18.70 -0.03
C VAL A 92 -4.89 -19.70 0.83
N ASP A 93 -4.51 -19.82 2.11
CA ASP A 93 -5.18 -20.71 3.06
C ASP A 93 -6.63 -20.27 3.32
N LEU A 94 -6.89 -18.96 3.30
CA LEU A 94 -8.24 -18.39 3.44
C LEU A 94 -9.16 -18.80 2.30
N VAL A 95 -8.71 -18.63 1.06
CA VAL A 95 -9.50 -18.95 -0.14
C VAL A 95 -9.76 -20.46 -0.21
N ASP A 96 -8.74 -21.29 0.02
CA ASP A 96 -8.89 -22.75 0.02
C ASP A 96 -9.89 -23.22 1.10
N ARG A 97 -9.77 -22.72 2.33
CA ARG A 97 -10.74 -23.03 3.40
C ARG A 97 -12.15 -22.56 3.07
N ALA A 98 -12.30 -21.37 2.50
CA ALA A 98 -13.61 -20.82 2.16
C ALA A 98 -14.31 -21.68 1.09
N GLN A 99 -13.57 -22.22 0.13
CA GLN A 99 -14.10 -23.15 -0.88
C GLN A 99 -14.62 -24.45 -0.25
N HIS A 100 -13.96 -24.96 0.80
CA HIS A 100 -14.42 -26.13 1.56
C HIS A 100 -15.66 -25.86 2.44
N TRP A 101 -15.99 -24.59 2.68
CA TRP A 101 -17.11 -24.16 3.53
C TRP A 101 -18.28 -23.57 2.74
N THR A 102 -18.32 -23.75 1.42
CA THR A 102 -19.38 -23.27 0.52
C THR A 102 -20.80 -23.58 1.00
N ARG A 103 -21.04 -24.71 1.68
CA ARG A 103 -22.35 -25.06 2.28
C ARG A 103 -22.86 -24.11 3.37
N TYR A 104 -21.99 -23.25 3.90
CA TYR A 104 -22.28 -22.27 4.96
C TYR A 104 -22.42 -20.85 4.41
N VAL A 105 -22.28 -20.67 3.10
CA VAL A 105 -22.46 -19.39 2.42
C VAL A 105 -23.97 -19.20 2.21
N PRO A 106 -24.56 -18.06 2.63
CA PRO A 106 -25.96 -17.75 2.40
C PRO A 106 -26.34 -17.73 0.92
N GLU A 107 -27.57 -18.11 0.59
CA GLU A 107 -28.08 -18.12 -0.78
C GLU A 107 -28.10 -16.72 -1.43
N ASP A 108 -28.29 -15.67 -0.63
CA ASP A 108 -28.29 -14.26 -1.06
C ASP A 108 -26.89 -13.63 -1.18
N TRP A 109 -25.82 -14.42 -0.98
CA TRP A 109 -24.46 -13.89 -1.02
C TRP A 109 -24.09 -13.26 -2.38
N GLU A 110 -24.52 -13.85 -3.49
CA GLU A 110 -24.21 -13.34 -4.82
C GLU A 110 -24.77 -11.92 -5.03
N GLU A 111 -25.96 -11.63 -4.49
CA GLU A 111 -26.60 -10.31 -4.57
C GLU A 111 -25.88 -9.25 -3.71
N GLN A 112 -25.20 -9.68 -2.64
CA GLN A 112 -24.54 -8.78 -1.67
C GLN A 112 -23.04 -8.63 -1.89
N CYS A 113 -22.40 -9.58 -2.57
CA CYS A 113 -20.95 -9.67 -2.61
C CYS A 113 -20.29 -8.41 -3.22
N LEU A 114 -20.94 -7.77 -4.19
CA LEU A 114 -20.45 -6.52 -4.79
C LEU A 114 -20.46 -5.36 -3.79
N ALA A 115 -21.57 -5.18 -3.06
CA ALA A 115 -21.69 -4.14 -2.04
C ALA A 115 -20.70 -4.35 -0.89
N VAL A 116 -20.54 -5.59 -0.44
CA VAL A 116 -19.55 -5.96 0.58
C VAL A 116 -18.13 -5.67 0.09
N MET A 117 -17.78 -6.04 -1.15
CA MET A 117 -16.45 -5.74 -1.71
C MET A 117 -16.18 -4.23 -1.73
N LYS A 118 -17.18 -3.42 -2.11
CA LYS A 118 -17.07 -1.96 -2.12
C LYS A 118 -16.82 -1.39 -0.73
N GLU A 119 -17.50 -1.89 0.31
CA GLU A 119 -17.23 -1.50 1.70
C GLU A 119 -15.84 -1.92 2.17
N VAL A 120 -15.41 -3.14 1.84
CA VAL A 120 -14.08 -3.66 2.19
C VAL A 120 -12.97 -2.80 1.57
N GLN A 121 -13.07 -2.47 0.27
CA GLN A 121 -12.11 -1.57 -0.37
C GLN A 121 -12.16 -0.16 0.24
N THR A 122 -13.35 0.34 0.58
CA THR A 122 -13.48 1.63 1.27
C THR A 122 -12.69 1.61 2.58
N LEU A 123 -12.86 0.59 3.43
CA LEU A 123 -12.13 0.44 4.68
C LEU A 123 -10.62 0.33 4.44
N LYS A 124 -10.18 -0.47 3.47
CA LYS A 124 -8.77 -0.61 3.07
C LYS A 124 -8.12 0.75 2.83
N TYR A 125 -8.70 1.58 1.97
CA TYR A 125 -8.09 2.85 1.58
C TYR A 125 -8.40 4.01 2.54
N VAL A 126 -9.46 3.95 3.34
CA VAL A 126 -9.69 4.93 4.42
C VAL A 126 -8.69 4.74 5.56
N GLN A 127 -8.40 3.50 5.95
CA GLN A 127 -7.53 3.19 7.10
C GLN A 127 -6.03 3.16 6.75
N ASN A 128 -5.68 3.08 5.46
CA ASN A 128 -4.30 3.00 5.00
C ASN A 128 -3.96 4.19 4.08
N ASP A 129 -3.58 5.31 4.67
CA ASP A 129 -3.31 6.58 3.96
C ASP A 129 -2.28 6.45 2.83
N GLN A 130 -1.23 5.65 3.05
CA GLN A 130 -0.22 5.38 2.02
C GLN A 130 -0.80 4.63 0.82
N LEU A 131 -1.71 3.67 1.03
CA LEU A 131 -2.37 2.96 -0.05
C LEU A 131 -3.35 3.86 -0.80
N ARG A 132 -4.01 4.78 -0.09
CA ARG A 132 -4.88 5.79 -0.71
C ARG A 132 -4.09 6.72 -1.62
N ALA A 133 -2.94 7.21 -1.17
CA ALA A 133 -2.05 8.01 -1.99
C ALA A 133 -1.62 7.26 -3.26
N ARG A 134 -1.21 5.98 -3.13
CA ARG A 134 -0.84 5.13 -4.27
C ARG A 134 -2.01 4.88 -5.24
N LEU A 135 -3.25 4.73 -4.74
CA LEU A 135 -4.44 4.63 -5.58
C LEU A 135 -4.67 5.92 -6.38
N LEU A 136 -4.55 7.09 -5.75
CA LEU A 136 -4.68 8.38 -6.43
C LEU A 136 -3.58 8.60 -7.49
N GLN A 137 -2.36 8.13 -7.23
CA GLN A 137 -1.24 8.20 -8.19
C GLN A 137 -1.47 7.42 -9.49
N THR A 138 -2.46 6.52 -9.53
CA THR A 138 -2.83 5.84 -10.79
C THR A 138 -3.50 6.77 -11.81
N GLY A 139 -3.75 8.04 -11.44
CA GLY A 139 -4.30 9.07 -12.32
C GLY A 139 -5.68 8.69 -12.82
N ASP A 140 -5.96 8.94 -14.10
CA ASP A 140 -7.24 8.56 -14.74
C ASP A 140 -7.16 7.20 -15.47
N THR A 141 -6.06 6.47 -15.28
CA THR A 141 -5.81 5.20 -15.97
C THR A 141 -6.87 4.15 -15.62
N GLU A 142 -7.31 3.37 -16.60
CA GLU A 142 -8.20 2.23 -16.36
C GLU A 142 -7.50 1.18 -15.49
N LEU A 143 -8.17 0.71 -14.44
CA LEU A 143 -7.67 -0.36 -13.57
C LEU A 143 -8.38 -1.67 -13.93
N ILE A 144 -7.62 -2.69 -14.33
CA ILE A 144 -8.14 -4.00 -14.75
C ILE A 144 -7.61 -5.07 -13.81
N TYR A 145 -8.51 -5.70 -13.03
CA TYR A 145 -8.16 -6.87 -12.25
C TYR A 145 -8.09 -8.09 -13.17
N THR A 146 -6.90 -8.63 -13.37
CA THR A 146 -6.69 -9.82 -14.19
C THR A 146 -6.85 -11.08 -13.34
N SER A 147 -7.82 -11.92 -13.69
CA SER A 147 -8.07 -13.20 -13.04
C SER A 147 -8.46 -14.27 -14.06
N LYS A 148 -7.93 -15.48 -13.91
CA LYS A 148 -8.30 -16.63 -14.74
C LYS A 148 -9.57 -17.31 -14.25
N ASP A 149 -9.82 -17.24 -12.94
CA ASP A 149 -10.86 -18.02 -12.26
C ASP A 149 -12.06 -17.14 -11.85
N ASP A 150 -11.89 -15.82 -11.78
CA ASP A 150 -12.91 -14.87 -11.35
C ASP A 150 -13.26 -13.86 -12.45
N LYS A 151 -14.27 -14.22 -13.26
CA LYS A 151 -14.81 -13.37 -14.34
C LYS A 151 -15.79 -12.30 -13.84
N TYR A 152 -16.18 -12.34 -12.57
CA TYR A 152 -17.11 -11.37 -11.99
C TYR A 152 -16.33 -10.15 -11.49
N PHE A 153 -15.33 -10.35 -10.63
CA PHE A 153 -14.50 -9.24 -10.15
C PHE A 153 -13.40 -8.86 -11.12
N GLY A 154 -12.98 -9.76 -12.01
CA GLY A 154 -11.86 -9.54 -12.93
C GLY A 154 -12.20 -9.73 -14.41
N ARG A 155 -11.14 -9.68 -15.23
CA ARG A 155 -11.09 -10.06 -16.64
C ARG A 155 -10.00 -11.10 -16.86
N ASP A 156 -10.24 -12.04 -17.77
CA ASP A 156 -9.21 -12.98 -18.22
C ASP A 156 -8.27 -12.34 -19.26
N GLN A 157 -7.30 -13.11 -19.74
CA GLN A 157 -6.28 -12.66 -20.71
C GLN A 157 -6.88 -12.31 -22.08
N ASP A 158 -8.07 -12.82 -22.39
CA ASP A 158 -8.81 -12.54 -23.62
C ASP A 158 -9.75 -11.32 -23.45
N GLY A 159 -9.66 -10.63 -22.30
CA GLY A 159 -10.47 -9.47 -21.96
C GLY A 159 -11.90 -9.81 -21.52
N GLN A 160 -12.22 -11.08 -21.30
CA GLN A 160 -13.57 -11.50 -20.90
C GLN A 160 -13.75 -11.40 -19.39
N GLY A 161 -14.85 -10.78 -18.94
CA GLY A 161 -15.19 -10.60 -17.53
C GLY A 161 -15.67 -9.18 -17.23
N GLN A 162 -16.21 -8.97 -16.04
CA GLN A 162 -16.92 -7.74 -15.67
C GLN A 162 -16.02 -6.68 -15.03
N ASN A 163 -14.85 -7.06 -14.51
CA ASN A 163 -13.88 -6.16 -13.88
C ASN A 163 -14.47 -5.31 -12.72
N HIS A 164 -15.40 -5.84 -11.94
CA HIS A 164 -16.03 -5.08 -10.86
C HIS A 164 -15.02 -4.56 -9.81
N LEU A 165 -13.95 -5.29 -9.52
CA LEU A 165 -12.93 -4.81 -8.58
C LEU A 165 -12.22 -3.57 -9.13
N GLY A 166 -11.82 -3.58 -10.40
CA GLY A 166 -11.23 -2.43 -11.07
C GLY A 166 -12.16 -1.21 -11.04
N GLN A 167 -13.44 -1.43 -11.35
CA GLN A 167 -14.48 -0.38 -11.30
C GLN A 167 -14.64 0.23 -9.90
N ILE A 168 -14.72 -0.60 -8.86
CA ILE A 168 -14.79 -0.15 -7.45
C ILE A 168 -13.58 0.74 -7.11
N LEU A 169 -12.37 0.33 -7.51
CA LEU A 169 -11.16 1.10 -7.22
C LEU A 169 -11.14 2.46 -7.94
N MET A 170 -11.59 2.50 -9.20
CA MET A 170 -11.72 3.75 -9.95
C MET A 170 -12.79 4.67 -9.34
N GLU A 171 -13.91 4.13 -8.88
CA GLU A 171 -14.94 4.89 -8.16
C GLU A 171 -14.39 5.49 -6.86
N LEU A 172 -13.66 4.69 -6.07
CA LEU A 172 -13.02 5.15 -4.83
C LEU A 172 -11.98 6.24 -5.11
N ARG A 173 -11.17 6.07 -6.16
CA ARG A 173 -10.19 7.07 -6.63
C ARG A 173 -10.89 8.40 -6.93
N TYR A 174 -11.98 8.37 -7.70
CA TYR A 174 -12.77 9.56 -8.00
C TYR A 174 -13.33 10.22 -6.74
N ARG A 175 -13.89 9.44 -5.81
CA ARG A 175 -14.42 9.96 -4.54
C ARG A 175 -13.35 10.62 -3.68
N PHE A 176 -12.17 10.01 -3.55
CA PHE A 176 -11.06 10.59 -2.79
C PHE A 176 -10.54 11.87 -3.45
N ASN A 177 -10.45 11.91 -4.79
CA ASN A 177 -10.03 13.12 -5.48
C ASN A 177 -11.05 14.26 -5.31
N THR A 178 -12.34 13.97 -5.46
CA THR A 178 -13.42 14.96 -5.28
C THR A 178 -13.44 15.52 -3.86
N LEU A 179 -13.22 14.67 -2.84
CA LEU A 179 -13.13 15.13 -1.45
C LEU A 179 -11.95 16.08 -1.21
N LEU A 180 -10.83 15.89 -1.93
CA LEU A 180 -9.67 16.81 -1.89
C LEU A 180 -9.96 18.12 -2.63
N GLU A 181 -10.67 18.07 -3.75
CA GLU A 181 -11.06 19.25 -4.54
C GLU A 181 -12.14 20.11 -3.86
N THR A 182 -13.05 19.48 -3.12
CA THR A 182 -14.17 20.15 -2.42
C THR A 182 -13.70 20.97 -1.20
N VAL A 183 -12.44 20.83 -0.78
CA VAL A 183 -11.86 21.72 0.23
C VAL A 183 -11.65 23.08 -0.42
N CYS A 184 -12.34 24.14 0.04
CA CYS A 184 -12.16 25.52 -0.45
C CYS A 184 -10.69 25.96 -0.57
N LEU A 185 -9.79 25.32 0.19
CA LEU A 185 -8.35 25.49 0.10
C LEU A 185 -7.78 25.26 -1.31
N SER A 186 -8.29 24.31 -2.10
CA SER A 186 -7.79 24.05 -3.48
C SER A 186 -8.03 25.22 -4.44
N ARG A 187 -9.12 25.97 -4.23
CA ARG A 187 -9.45 27.19 -4.97
C ARG A 187 -8.71 28.42 -4.44
N CYS A 188 -8.32 28.40 -3.17
CA CYS A 188 -7.62 29.49 -2.50
C CYS A 188 -6.08 29.35 -2.56
N PHE A 189 -5.56 28.14 -2.79
CA PHE A 189 -4.15 27.82 -2.90
C PHE A 189 -3.90 27.09 -4.22
N LYS A 190 -3.18 27.73 -5.15
CA LYS A 190 -2.65 27.03 -6.32
C LYS A 190 -1.61 26.02 -5.82
N LEU A 191 -1.87 24.73 -6.00
CA LEU A 191 -0.87 23.69 -5.79
C LEU A 191 0.33 24.03 -6.69
N SER A 192 1.47 24.29 -6.05
CA SER A 192 2.72 24.58 -6.76
C SER A 192 3.13 23.36 -7.59
N ALA A 193 3.33 23.52 -8.90
CA ALA A 193 3.97 22.52 -9.74
C ALA A 193 5.45 22.32 -9.38
N ASP A 194 6.03 23.26 -8.63
CA ASP A 194 7.36 23.18 -8.07
C ASP A 194 7.25 22.48 -6.71
N ARG A 195 7.29 21.14 -6.73
CA ARG A 195 7.42 20.31 -5.53
C ARG A 195 8.89 20.40 -5.10
N GLN A 196 9.27 21.49 -4.42
CA GLN A 196 10.60 21.60 -3.82
C GLN A 196 10.82 20.40 -2.91
N GLN A 197 11.88 19.62 -3.18
CA GLN A 197 12.44 18.54 -2.36
C GLN A 197 11.40 17.85 -1.46
N SER A 198 10.72 16.86 -2.02
CA SER A 198 9.72 16.10 -1.28
C SER A 198 10.35 15.33 -0.11
N ARG A 199 9.68 15.36 1.04
CA ARG A 199 10.13 14.69 2.27
C ARG A 199 8.96 13.93 2.88
N SER A 200 9.18 12.65 3.16
CA SER A 200 8.19 11.81 3.85
C SER A 200 8.71 11.38 5.20
N ALA A 201 7.85 11.48 6.22
CA ALA A 201 8.11 10.89 7.52
C ALA A 201 7.93 9.37 7.40
N VAL A 202 9.01 8.62 7.59
CA VAL A 202 9.00 7.15 7.52
C VAL A 202 8.85 6.52 8.89
N TRP A 203 9.16 7.29 9.94
CA TRP A 203 8.93 6.89 11.31
C TRP A 203 8.83 8.10 12.25
N HIS A 204 8.00 7.98 13.29
CA HIS A 204 7.89 8.92 14.39
C HIS A 204 7.64 8.15 15.69
N THR A 205 8.11 8.68 16.83
CA THR A 205 7.79 8.10 18.14
C THR A 205 6.29 8.02 18.37
N ASN A 206 5.85 6.88 18.90
CA ASN A 206 4.51 6.68 19.43
C ASN A 206 4.63 6.03 20.81
N ASN A 207 3.53 6.00 21.57
CA ASN A 207 3.55 5.53 22.96
C ASN A 207 4.08 4.09 23.13
N THR A 208 4.03 3.25 22.09
CA THR A 208 4.53 1.87 22.13
C THR A 208 6.03 1.74 21.90
N SER A 209 6.64 2.58 21.06
CA SER A 209 8.09 2.54 20.78
C SER A 209 8.92 3.29 21.83
N GLU A 210 8.30 4.18 22.60
CA GLU A 210 8.94 4.85 23.75
C GLU A 210 9.42 3.86 24.82
N GLN A 211 8.77 2.70 24.94
CA GLN A 211 9.17 1.65 25.89
C GLN A 211 10.50 0.96 25.55
N TRP A 212 11.03 1.15 24.33
CA TRP A 212 12.31 0.58 23.93
C TRP A 212 13.52 1.30 24.53
N TYR A 213 13.35 2.54 24.95
CA TYR A 213 14.46 3.39 25.39
C TYR A 213 14.43 3.52 26.91
N LEU A 214 15.57 3.26 27.55
CA LEU A 214 15.71 3.47 28.99
C LEU A 214 15.73 4.98 29.29
N PRO A 215 15.19 5.41 30.45
CA PRO A 215 15.26 6.81 30.86
C PRO A 215 16.70 7.32 30.88
N GLY A 216 16.95 8.47 30.26
CA GLY A 216 18.28 9.07 30.13
C GLY A 216 19.07 8.68 28.87
N ASP A 217 18.64 7.67 28.11
CA ASP A 217 19.23 7.35 26.80
C ASP A 217 18.72 8.29 25.70
N LYS A 218 19.44 8.35 24.58
CA LYS A 218 18.89 8.95 23.36
C LYS A 218 17.82 8.02 22.81
N ARG A 219 16.65 8.57 22.50
CA ARG A 219 15.59 7.88 21.75
C ARG A 219 15.56 8.38 20.33
N LEU A 220 15.31 7.48 19.38
CA LEU A 220 14.90 7.87 18.04
C LEU A 220 13.60 8.67 18.16
N GLN A 221 13.49 9.85 17.55
CA GLN A 221 12.30 10.71 17.60
C GLN A 221 11.54 10.71 16.26
N GLU A 222 12.28 10.92 15.18
CA GLU A 222 11.73 11.05 13.83
C GLU A 222 12.77 10.52 12.85
N VAL A 223 12.32 9.75 11.86
CA VAL A 223 13.12 9.43 10.67
C VAL A 223 12.35 9.89 9.46
N THR A 224 13.03 10.63 8.59
CA THR A 224 12.44 11.11 7.33
C THR A 224 13.34 10.81 6.17
N VAL A 225 12.74 10.62 5.00
CA VAL A 225 13.46 10.33 3.76
C VAL A 225 13.20 11.40 2.71
N GLN A 226 14.26 11.71 1.96
CA GLN A 226 14.24 12.65 0.85
C GLN A 226 15.04 12.10 -0.34
N PRO A 227 14.51 12.10 -1.58
CA PRO A 227 13.12 12.46 -1.91
C PRO A 227 12.13 11.53 -1.21
N ALA A 228 10.88 11.95 -1.11
CA ALA A 228 9.84 11.16 -0.48
C ALA A 228 9.66 9.81 -1.19
N ILE A 229 9.25 8.76 -0.46
CA ILE A 229 9.12 7.40 -1.02
C ILE A 229 8.16 7.39 -2.21
N GLU A 230 7.11 8.19 -2.16
CA GLU A 230 6.13 8.31 -3.24
C GLU A 230 6.67 8.92 -4.54
N ASP A 231 7.85 9.56 -4.50
CA ASP A 231 8.53 10.10 -5.67
C ASP A 231 9.64 9.19 -6.17
N ALA A 232 9.78 7.99 -5.60
CA ALA A 232 10.74 7.00 -6.09
C ALA A 232 10.45 6.67 -7.57
N PRO A 233 11.43 6.84 -8.47
CA PRO A 233 11.20 6.72 -9.90
C PRO A 233 11.03 5.25 -10.29
N ALA A 234 9.78 4.82 -10.43
CA ALA A 234 9.46 3.44 -10.82
C ALA A 234 10.02 3.02 -12.20
N SER A 235 10.51 3.98 -12.99
CA SER A 235 11.23 3.77 -14.25
C SER A 235 12.68 3.33 -14.06
N GLU A 236 13.31 3.60 -12.91
CA GLU A 236 14.72 3.28 -12.69
C GLU A 236 14.95 1.77 -12.54
N PRO A 237 16.15 1.27 -12.89
CA PRO A 237 16.52 -0.13 -12.71
C PRO A 237 16.41 -0.59 -11.25
N ALA A 238 16.67 0.30 -10.28
CA ALA A 238 16.51 0.03 -8.87
C ALA A 238 16.10 1.28 -8.09
N PHE A 239 15.17 1.15 -7.14
CA PHE A 239 14.69 2.27 -6.34
C PHE A 239 14.22 1.85 -4.94
N LEU A 240 14.06 2.83 -4.05
CA LEU A 240 13.57 2.62 -2.69
C LEU A 240 12.06 2.32 -2.71
N HIS A 241 11.68 1.11 -2.36
CA HIS A 241 10.30 0.65 -2.39
C HIS A 241 9.56 0.94 -1.08
N ASN A 242 10.21 0.69 0.07
CA ASN A 242 9.61 0.90 1.38
C ASN A 242 10.65 0.99 2.52
N ILE A 243 10.26 1.57 3.65
CA ILE A 243 11.02 1.58 4.91
C ILE A 243 10.07 1.18 6.04
N VAL A 244 10.47 0.18 6.80
CA VAL A 244 9.72 -0.34 7.96
C VAL A 244 10.64 -0.29 9.18
N HIS A 245 10.09 -0.02 10.36
CA HIS A 245 10.87 -0.13 11.59
C HIS A 245 11.13 -1.60 11.93
N GLY A 246 12.33 -1.91 12.44
CA GLY A 246 12.67 -3.25 12.90
C GLY A 246 12.06 -3.58 14.27
N HIS A 247 12.44 -4.74 14.82
CA HIS A 247 11.93 -5.22 16.11
C HIS A 247 12.73 -4.74 17.32
N GLU A 248 13.85 -4.03 17.08
CA GLU A 248 14.75 -3.49 18.10
C GLU A 248 14.93 -1.98 17.89
N PRO A 249 15.20 -1.20 18.94
CA PRO A 249 15.50 0.22 18.79
C PRO A 249 16.67 0.45 17.82
N TRP A 250 16.60 1.56 17.09
CA TRP A 250 17.58 1.94 16.05
C TRP A 250 17.66 1.02 14.82
N THR A 251 16.81 0.00 14.70
CA THR A 251 16.83 -0.90 13.53
C THR A 251 15.77 -0.50 12.51
N LEU A 252 16.16 -0.40 11.24
CA LEU A 252 15.25 -0.25 10.11
C LEU A 252 15.34 -1.45 9.17
N TYR A 253 14.23 -1.73 8.51
CA TYR A 253 14.12 -2.69 7.43
C TYR A 253 13.72 -1.99 6.15
N ILE A 254 14.63 -1.95 5.19
CA ILE A 254 14.50 -1.15 3.97
C ILE A 254 14.34 -2.06 2.78
N LEU A 255 13.29 -1.84 1.99
CA LEU A 255 12.98 -2.60 0.79
C LEU A 255 13.38 -1.83 -0.46
N PHE A 256 14.09 -2.49 -1.36
CA PHE A 256 14.46 -2.00 -2.67
C PHE A 256 13.81 -2.86 -3.74
N GLN A 257 13.27 -2.20 -4.77
CA GLN A 257 12.73 -2.87 -5.94
C GLN A 257 13.72 -2.74 -7.09
N VAL A 258 14.02 -3.85 -7.75
CA VAL A 258 14.90 -3.92 -8.92
C VAL A 258 14.12 -4.47 -10.11
N ARG A 259 14.27 -3.83 -11.26
CA ARG A 259 13.67 -4.23 -12.54
C ARG A 259 14.67 -5.04 -13.36
N GLY A 260 14.26 -6.22 -13.79
CA GLY A 260 15.05 -7.20 -14.54
C GLY A 260 15.58 -8.35 -13.68
N ARG A 261 16.19 -9.32 -14.34
CA ARG A 261 16.95 -10.38 -13.67
C ARG A 261 18.29 -9.79 -13.25
N VAL A 262 18.48 -9.56 -11.95
CA VAL A 262 19.84 -9.36 -11.42
C VAL A 262 20.54 -10.71 -11.56
N THR A 263 21.40 -10.83 -12.56
CA THR A 263 22.37 -11.90 -12.65
C THR A 263 23.44 -11.65 -11.57
N ASP A 264 24.09 -12.71 -11.07
CA ASP A 264 25.17 -12.55 -10.08
C ASP A 264 26.33 -11.65 -10.58
N ASP A 265 26.36 -11.36 -11.89
CA ASP A 265 27.29 -10.46 -12.57
C ASP A 265 26.88 -8.97 -12.54
N ASP A 266 25.60 -8.64 -12.30
CA ASP A 266 25.09 -7.24 -12.32
C ASP A 266 25.59 -6.41 -11.13
N ASN A 267 26.05 -7.08 -10.07
CA ASN A 267 26.82 -6.50 -8.98
C ASN A 267 26.18 -5.21 -8.42
N LEU A 268 24.86 -5.22 -8.17
CA LEU A 268 24.13 -4.10 -7.57
C LEU A 268 24.28 -4.09 -6.05
N TRP A 269 24.62 -2.93 -5.50
CA TRP A 269 24.82 -2.73 -4.08
C TRP A 269 24.06 -1.50 -3.60
N VAL A 270 23.70 -1.54 -2.32
CA VAL A 270 23.23 -0.38 -1.59
C VAL A 270 24.29 -0.01 -0.56
N ASN A 271 24.72 1.24 -0.61
CA ASN A 271 25.62 1.84 0.38
C ASN A 271 24.83 2.82 1.24
N PHE A 272 24.82 2.57 2.53
CA PHE A 272 24.38 3.50 3.56
C PHE A 272 25.62 4.14 4.16
N SER A 273 25.74 5.46 4.10
CA SER A 273 26.90 6.15 4.68
C SER A 273 26.54 7.45 5.35
N ARG A 274 27.26 7.73 6.44
CA ARG A 274 27.21 9.00 7.16
C ARG A 274 28.63 9.36 7.55
N ASP A 275 29.04 10.56 7.16
CA ASP A 275 30.33 11.14 7.51
C ASP A 275 30.07 12.32 8.44
N GLU A 276 30.25 12.10 9.74
CA GLU A 276 30.38 13.19 10.69
C GLU A 276 31.80 13.75 10.56
N GLY A 277 31.94 14.89 9.88
CA GLY A 277 33.25 15.48 9.58
C GLY A 277 34.23 15.47 10.75
N ARG A 278 35.53 15.36 10.43
CA ARG A 278 36.63 15.20 11.39
C ARG A 278 36.52 16.19 12.57
N ARG A 279 36.27 15.67 13.78
CA ARG A 279 36.50 16.43 15.03
C ARG A 279 38.00 16.48 15.29
N ILE A 280 38.61 17.65 15.06
CA ILE A 280 39.99 17.91 15.50
C ILE A 280 39.96 18.11 17.01
N ARG A 281 40.40 17.11 17.77
CA ARG A 281 40.73 17.30 19.19
C ARG A 281 42.14 17.89 19.25
N GLY A 282 42.31 18.96 20.03
CA GLY A 282 43.60 19.64 20.20
C GLY A 282 44.73 18.66 20.54
N GLU A 283 45.84 18.84 19.83
CA GLU A 283 47.10 18.09 19.91
C GLU A 283 47.00 16.57 19.64
N GLY A 284 47.25 16.21 18.37
CA GLY A 284 48.07 15.04 18.05
C GLY A 284 47.38 13.71 17.74
N TYR A 285 46.07 13.56 17.92
CA TYR A 285 45.36 12.33 17.54
C TYR A 285 44.01 12.62 16.87
N VAL A 286 43.88 12.22 15.61
CA VAL A 286 42.60 12.17 14.88
C VAL A 286 41.90 10.88 15.28
N SER A 287 40.91 10.94 16.16
CA SER A 287 40.01 9.80 16.41
C SER A 287 38.89 9.80 15.39
N ASP A 288 38.95 8.89 14.42
CA ASP A 288 37.88 8.63 13.45
C ASP A 288 36.68 8.02 14.21
N SER A 289 35.75 8.87 14.68
CA SER A 289 34.80 8.52 15.75
C SER A 289 33.33 8.82 15.43
N GLY A 290 32.97 8.94 14.15
CA GLY A 290 31.56 9.19 13.76
C GLY A 290 31.17 8.70 12.36
N ARG A 291 32.02 7.89 11.71
CA ARG A 291 31.76 7.39 10.36
C ARG A 291 30.94 6.10 10.42
N PHE A 292 29.74 6.15 9.86
CA PHE A 292 28.90 4.97 9.66
C PHE A 292 28.91 4.60 8.17
N SER A 293 29.13 3.32 7.88
CA SER A 293 29.06 2.79 6.52
C SER A 293 28.56 1.36 6.55
N LYS A 294 27.53 1.05 5.76
CA LYS A 294 27.04 -0.30 5.53
C LYS A 294 26.86 -0.50 4.04
N GLU A 295 27.57 -1.47 3.49
CA GLU A 295 27.39 -1.93 2.12
C GLU A 295 26.66 -3.25 2.15
N SER A 296 25.66 -3.41 1.29
CA SER A 296 24.88 -4.65 1.21
C SER A 296 24.55 -4.98 -0.24
N PRO A 297 24.82 -6.21 -0.68
CA PRO A 297 24.48 -6.63 -2.04
C PRO A 297 22.97 -6.86 -2.16
N LEU A 298 22.41 -6.52 -3.32
CA LEU A 298 21.07 -6.95 -3.71
C LEU A 298 21.15 -8.37 -4.32
N SER A 299 21.48 -9.34 -3.47
CA SER A 299 21.68 -10.76 -3.83
C SER A 299 20.53 -11.66 -3.34
N SER A 300 20.58 -12.94 -3.71
CA SER A 300 19.61 -13.97 -3.31
C SER A 300 19.40 -14.08 -1.80
N GLU A 301 20.40 -13.76 -0.97
CA GLU A 301 20.29 -13.77 0.49
C GLU A 301 19.33 -12.70 1.03
N ASN A 302 19.27 -11.55 0.34
CA ASN A 302 18.43 -10.42 0.71
C ASN A 302 17.11 -10.39 -0.09
N LEU A 303 16.92 -11.31 -1.03
CA LEU A 303 15.71 -11.41 -1.84
C LEU A 303 14.50 -11.79 -0.97
N LYS A 304 13.40 -11.07 -1.15
CA LYS A 304 12.14 -11.26 -0.40
C LYS A 304 11.00 -11.70 -1.29
N ALA A 305 10.96 -11.21 -2.53
CA ALA A 305 9.97 -11.60 -3.51
C ALA A 305 10.55 -11.42 -4.92
N THR A 306 10.04 -12.20 -5.87
CA THR A 306 10.35 -12.06 -7.29
C THR A 306 9.09 -12.23 -8.13
N ALA A 307 8.80 -11.22 -8.94
CA ALA A 307 7.76 -11.22 -9.95
C ALA A 307 8.30 -11.71 -11.28
N LYS A 308 7.55 -12.55 -11.99
CA LYS A 308 7.81 -12.83 -13.40
C LYS A 308 6.60 -12.44 -14.25
N GLY A 309 6.73 -11.32 -14.95
CA GLY A 309 5.82 -10.85 -16.01
C GLY A 309 6.61 -10.52 -17.29
N ASP A 310 6.20 -9.50 -18.06
CA ASP A 310 6.94 -9.02 -19.24
C ASP A 310 8.32 -8.44 -18.89
N ALA A 311 8.52 -8.04 -17.63
CA ALA A 311 9.81 -7.81 -17.00
C ALA A 311 9.86 -8.55 -15.65
N GLU A 312 11.03 -9.11 -15.31
CA GLU A 312 11.28 -9.66 -13.97
C GLU A 312 11.37 -8.51 -12.97
N ILE A 313 10.80 -8.64 -11.77
CA ILE A 313 11.04 -7.70 -10.66
C ILE A 313 11.57 -8.51 -9.50
N SER A 314 12.53 -7.97 -8.77
CA SER A 314 12.97 -8.53 -7.50
C SER A 314 12.87 -7.49 -6.39
N ILE A 315 12.30 -7.89 -5.26
CA ILE A 315 12.25 -7.09 -4.03
C ILE A 315 13.32 -7.62 -3.08
N TYR A 316 14.23 -6.74 -2.67
CA TYR A 316 15.30 -7.05 -1.73
C TYR A 316 15.09 -6.28 -0.45
N GLY A 317 15.31 -6.92 0.70
CA GLY A 317 15.15 -6.32 2.01
C GLY A 317 16.45 -6.31 2.79
N ILE A 318 16.89 -5.13 3.22
CA ILE A 318 18.13 -4.90 3.95
C ILE A 318 17.81 -4.38 5.35
N HIS A 319 18.41 -4.99 6.37
CA HIS A 319 18.41 -4.45 7.73
C HIS A 319 19.48 -3.37 7.86
N VAL A 320 19.18 -2.28 8.53
CA VAL A 320 20.12 -1.18 8.80
C VAL A 320 20.03 -0.77 10.25
N ASP A 321 21.17 -0.81 10.94
CA ASP A 321 21.29 -0.37 12.32
C ASP A 321 21.73 1.09 12.31
N LEU A 322 20.83 1.98 12.70
CA LEU A 322 21.05 3.41 12.71
C LEU A 322 22.00 3.80 13.84
N PRO A 323 22.92 4.76 13.61
CA PRO A 323 23.65 5.39 14.69
C PRO A 323 22.70 6.08 15.67
N ALA A 324 22.98 5.95 16.97
CA ALA A 324 22.18 6.54 18.05
C ALA A 324 22.37 8.07 18.19
N SER A 325 22.32 8.81 17.08
CA SER A 325 22.59 10.26 17.03
C SER A 325 21.88 10.95 15.86
N ASP A 326 21.55 12.23 16.03
CA ASP A 326 21.00 13.09 14.98
C ASP A 326 21.92 13.19 13.79
N GLY A 327 21.43 12.97 12.57
CA GLY A 327 22.19 13.25 11.36
C GLY A 327 21.64 12.53 10.13
N ASP A 328 22.32 12.77 9.01
CA ASP A 328 21.87 12.31 7.70
C ASP A 328 22.65 11.07 7.26
N ILE A 329 21.93 10.03 6.85
CA ILE A 329 22.47 8.83 6.23
C ILE A 329 22.14 8.89 4.75
N LYS A 330 23.18 8.90 3.94
CA LYS A 330 23.12 8.88 2.48
C LYS A 330 22.92 7.44 2.00
N ILE A 331 21.98 7.24 1.09
CA ILE A 331 21.72 5.97 0.43
C ILE A 331 22.13 6.11 -1.04
N HIS A 332 23.09 5.31 -1.45
CA HIS A 332 23.47 5.16 -2.86
C HIS A 332 23.09 3.76 -3.33
N ILE A 333 22.44 3.70 -4.49
CA ILE A 333 22.11 2.47 -5.21
C ILE A 333 22.97 2.51 -6.48
N SER A 334 23.97 1.64 -6.57
CA SER A 334 24.90 1.62 -7.70
C SER A 334 25.37 0.21 -8.03
N SER A 335 25.88 0.03 -9.25
CA SER A 335 26.68 -1.14 -9.58
C SER A 335 28.08 -0.97 -9.02
N LYS A 336 28.69 -2.06 -8.54
CA LYS A 336 30.02 -2.06 -7.89
C LYS A 336 31.15 -1.53 -8.78
N SER A 337 30.95 -1.54 -10.10
CA SER A 337 31.88 -1.08 -11.12
C SER A 337 31.68 0.38 -11.54
N ALA A 338 30.59 1.03 -11.13
CA ALA A 338 30.33 2.44 -11.41
C ALA A 338 30.92 3.32 -10.30
N GLU A 339 31.45 4.50 -10.68
CA GLU A 339 31.77 5.54 -9.70
C GLU A 339 30.48 5.93 -8.96
N TYR A 340 30.58 6.12 -7.63
CA TYR A 340 29.45 6.57 -6.83
C TYR A 340 28.94 7.90 -7.40
N PRO A 341 27.63 8.03 -7.67
CA PRO A 341 27.09 9.31 -8.10
C PRO A 341 27.40 10.39 -7.06
N GLU A 342 27.72 11.61 -7.50
CA GLU A 342 28.09 12.72 -6.60
C GLU A 342 26.98 13.05 -5.58
N GLN A 343 25.72 12.77 -5.95
CA GLN A 343 24.56 12.93 -5.09
C GLN A 343 23.96 11.57 -4.71
N PRO A 344 23.53 11.41 -3.45
CA PRO A 344 22.85 10.19 -3.03
C PRO A 344 21.48 10.08 -3.71
N ASN A 345 21.04 8.84 -3.94
CA ASN A 345 19.68 8.57 -4.44
C ASN A 345 18.63 8.98 -3.39
N TYR A 346 18.93 8.76 -2.11
CA TYR A 346 18.07 9.14 -0.99
C TYR A 346 18.90 9.59 0.22
N THR A 347 18.32 10.45 1.05
CA THR A 347 18.88 10.88 2.34
C THR A 347 17.88 10.55 3.43
N LEU A 348 18.32 9.79 4.43
CA LEU A 348 17.58 9.52 5.67
C LEU A 348 18.05 10.46 6.77
N SER A 349 17.21 11.40 7.16
CA SER A 349 17.47 12.28 8.30
C SER A 349 16.92 11.65 9.57
N VAL A 350 17.83 11.41 10.52
CA VAL A 350 17.54 10.86 11.85
C VAL A 350 17.52 12.00 12.85
N LYS A 351 16.46 12.10 13.65
CA LYS A 351 16.38 12.99 14.81
C LYS A 351 16.18 12.19 16.08
N THR A 352 16.76 12.67 17.16
CA THR A 352 16.77 12.02 18.47
C THR A 352 16.30 12.99 19.54
N ALA A 353 15.75 12.45 20.61
CA ALA A 353 15.36 13.20 21.80
C ALA A 353 15.94 12.51 23.05
N ALA A 354 15.95 13.20 24.17
CA ALA A 354 16.18 12.54 25.45
C ALA A 354 14.98 11.63 25.78
N ALA A 355 15.23 10.42 26.25
CA ALA A 355 14.20 9.58 26.86
C ALA A 355 13.91 10.10 28.28
N GLU A 356 12.64 10.37 28.56
CA GLU A 356 12.15 10.89 29.85
C GLU A 356 11.99 9.80 30.91
#